data_AF-A0A938SGY4-F1
#
_entry.id   AF-A0A938SGY4-F1
#
_cell.length_a   1.000
_cell.length_b   1.000
_cell.length_c   1.000
_cell.angle_alpha   90.00
_cell.angle_beta   90.00
_cell.angle_gamma   90.00
#
_symmetry.space_group_name_H-M   'P 1'
#
loop_
_entity.id
_entity.type
_entity.pdbx_description
1 polymer ?
#
loop_
_entity_poly.entity_id
_entity_poly.type
_entity_poly.pdbx_seq_one_letter_code
_entity_poly.pdbx_strand_id
1 'polypeptide(L)' 'MAVRPLKEVETPNLLDDIFPHSLPPKITFSGKIYEEIDGKLVEFDPRDAARRDLVITDTTFRDGQQARPPSPPDTLAA' A
#
# COMPACT_ATOMS: atom_id res chain seq x y z
N MET A 1 -7.67 16.55 24.95
CA MET A 1 -6.67 15.55 24.50
C MET A 1 -6.48 14.55 25.64
N ALA A 2 -6.53 13.25 25.36
CA ALA A 2 -6.31 12.24 26.40
C ALA A 2 -4.82 12.19 26.79
N VAL A 3 -4.52 12.30 28.08
CA VAL A 3 -3.16 12.16 28.61
C VAL A 3 -2.74 10.68 28.49
N ARG A 4 -1.65 10.41 27.77
CA ARG A 4 -1.07 9.05 27.68
C ARG A 4 0.02 8.92 28.75
N PRO A 5 -0.04 7.93 29.64
CA PRO A 5 0.98 7.74 30.67
C PRO A 5 2.32 7.39 30.03
N LEU A 6 3.41 7.95 30.55
CA LEU A 6 4.77 7.57 30.17
C LEU A 6 5.01 6.13 30.63
N LYS A 7 5.51 5.30 29.71
CA LYS A 7 5.84 3.90 29.97
C LYS A 7 7.35 3.73 29.80
N GLU A 8 8.03 3.41 30.89
CA GLU A 8 9.45 3.01 30.85
C GLU A 8 9.57 1.66 30.15
N VAL A 9 10.50 1.54 29.21
CA VAL A 9 10.74 0.33 28.42
C VAL A 9 12.25 0.10 28.29
N GLU A 10 12.68 -1.16 28.40
CA GLU A 10 14.11 -1.51 28.35
C GLU A 10 14.73 -1.27 26.97
N THR A 11 13.93 -1.37 25.91
CA THR A 11 14.36 -1.20 24.52
C THR A 11 13.34 -0.39 23.72
N PRO A 12 13.78 0.37 22.70
CA PRO A 12 12.87 1.10 21.83
C PRO A 12 12.00 0.15 20.99
N ASN A 13 10.80 0.60 20.63
CA ASN A 13 9.97 -0.07 19.63
C ASN A 13 10.44 0.34 18.23
N LEU A 14 11.09 -0.56 17.52
CA LEU A 14 11.64 -0.31 16.18
C LEU A 14 10.60 -0.37 15.06
N LEU A 15 9.39 -0.88 15.34
CA LEU A 15 8.32 -1.04 14.36
C LEU A 15 8.76 -1.87 13.13
N ASP A 16 9.62 -2.86 13.31
CA ASP A 16 10.23 -3.66 12.23
C ASP A 16 9.19 -4.36 11.35
N ASP A 17 8.01 -4.65 11.89
CA ASP A 17 6.88 -5.20 11.13
C ASP A 17 6.39 -4.25 10.03
N ILE A 18 6.43 -2.94 10.31
CA ILE A 18 6.00 -1.87 9.40
C ILE A 18 7.20 -1.37 8.59
N PHE A 19 8.38 -1.26 9.20
CA PHE A 19 9.58 -0.70 8.60
C PHE A 19 10.72 -1.73 8.57
N PRO A 20 10.60 -2.80 7.78
CA PRO A 20 11.68 -3.75 7.60
C PRO A 20 12.89 -3.05 6.97
N HIS A 21 14.09 -3.27 7.52
CA HIS A 21 15.31 -2.60 7.01
C HIS A 21 15.78 -3.07 5.63
N SER A 22 15.23 -4.18 5.13
CA SER A 22 15.61 -4.80 3.86
C SER A 22 14.56 -4.67 2.76
N LEU A 23 13.37 -4.16 3.07
CA LEU A 23 12.24 -4.05 2.16
C LEU A 23 11.63 -2.66 2.26
N PRO A 24 10.86 -2.21 1.26
CA PRO A 24 10.04 -1.02 1.42
C PRO A 24 9.11 -1.14 2.65
N PRO A 25 8.72 -0.01 3.27
CA PRO A 25 7.76 0.00 4.35
C PRO A 25 6.47 -0.74 3.98
N LYS A 26 5.97 -1.57 4.89
CA LYS A 26 4.71 -2.29 4.72
C LYS A 26 3.56 -1.40 5.15
N ILE A 27 2.46 -1.48 4.40
CA ILE A 27 1.19 -0.86 4.79
C ILE A 27 0.44 -1.87 5.67
N THR A 28 0.07 -1.45 6.88
CA THR A 28 -0.72 -2.28 7.80
C THR A 28 -2.19 -1.90 7.74
N PHE A 29 -3.05 -2.91 7.61
CA PHE A 29 -4.50 -2.73 7.64
C PHE A 29 -5.04 -3.20 8.99
N SER A 30 -5.63 -2.28 9.76
CA SER A 30 -6.16 -2.54 11.11
C SER A 30 -7.64 -2.95 11.12
N GLY A 31 -8.34 -2.84 10.00
CA GLY A 31 -9.77 -3.15 9.90
C GLY A 31 -10.27 -3.23 8.46
N LYS A 32 -11.59 -3.34 8.34
CA LYS A 32 -12.31 -3.38 7.06
C LYS A 32 -12.25 -2.01 6.39
N ILE A 33 -12.09 -2.01 5.08
CA ILE A 33 -12.10 -0.83 4.22
C ILE A 33 -13.51 -0.69 3.66
N TYR A 34 -14.05 0.52 3.65
CA TYR A 34 -15.36 0.81 3.07
C TYR A 34 -15.17 1.84 1.96
N GLU A 35 -15.62 1.51 0.75
CA GLU A 35 -15.55 2.40 -0.41
C GLU A 35 -16.92 2.48 -1.10
N GLU A 36 -17.24 3.65 -1.63
CA GLU A 36 -18.43 3.82 -2.46
C GLU A 36 -18.09 3.53 -3.93
N ILE A 37 -18.68 2.48 -4.48
CA ILE A 37 -18.50 2.06 -5.87
C ILE A 37 -19.89 1.96 -6.49
N ASP A 38 -20.10 2.70 -7.59
CA ASP A 38 -21.39 2.78 -8.30
C ASP A 38 -22.59 3.12 -7.38
N GLY A 39 -22.37 4.05 -6.44
CA GLY A 39 -23.40 4.50 -5.49
C GLY A 39 -23.75 3.48 -4.40
N LYS A 40 -22.95 2.42 -4.25
CA LYS A 40 -23.12 1.39 -3.21
C LYS A 40 -21.90 1.39 -2.28
N LEU A 41 -22.16 1.30 -0.99
CA LEU A 41 -21.11 1.07 0.00
C LEU A 41 -20.64 -0.38 -0.07
N VAL A 42 -19.40 -0.58 -0.50
CA VAL A 42 -18.74 -1.88 -0.58
C VAL A 42 -17.79 -2.03 0.59
N GLU A 43 -17.89 -3.17 1.28
CA GLU A 43 -16.99 -3.54 2.36
C GLU A 43 -15.90 -4.48 1.83
N PHE A 44 -14.65 -4.21 2.20
CA PHE A 44 -13.49 -5.00 1.82
C PHE A 44 -12.69 -5.41 3.06
N ASP A 45 -12.50 -6.72 3.28
CA ASP A 45 -11.59 -7.23 4.30
C ASP A 45 -10.24 -7.60 3.67
N PRO A 46 -9.14 -6.90 4.00
CA PRO A 46 -7.81 -7.22 3.51
C PRO A 46 -7.35 -8.65 3.86
N ARG A 47 -7.88 -9.24 4.93
CA ARG A 47 -7.57 -10.62 5.32
C ARG A 47 -8.17 -11.64 4.36
N ASP A 48 -9.37 -11.37 3.85
CA ASP A 48 -10.00 -12.21 2.84
C ASP A 48 -9.29 -12.05 1.50
N ALA A 49 -8.89 -10.82 1.16
CA ALA A 49 -8.10 -10.53 -0.03
C ALA A 49 -6.75 -11.25 -0.04
N ALA A 50 -6.07 -11.35 1.10
CA ALA A 50 -4.79 -12.05 1.21
C ALA A 50 -4.92 -13.59 1.12
N ARG A 51 -6.11 -14.15 1.34
CA ARG A 51 -6.37 -15.61 1.27
C ARG A 51 -6.75 -16.10 -0.12
N ARG A 52 -7.23 -15.21 -0.98
CA ARG A 52 -7.55 -15.51 -2.38
C ARG A 52 -6.39 -15.17 -3.29
N ASP A 53 -6.46 -15.61 -4.53
CA ASP A 53 -5.52 -15.17 -5.54
C ASP A 53 -5.67 -13.66 -5.80
N LEU A 54 -4.56 -12.95 -5.65
CA LEU A 54 -4.45 -11.55 -6.00
C LEU A 54 -4.13 -11.46 -7.48
N VAL A 55 -5.11 -11.02 -8.26
CA VAL A 55 -4.93 -10.73 -9.67
C VAL A 55 -4.32 -9.32 -9.77
N ILE A 56 -3.03 -9.27 -10.07
CA ILE A 56 -2.30 -8.03 -10.32
C ILE A 56 -2.06 -7.96 -11.81
N THR A 57 -2.63 -6.95 -12.47
CA THR A 57 -2.37 -6.69 -13.89
C THR A 57 -1.21 -5.71 -13.99
N ASP A 58 -0.23 -6.01 -14.84
CA ASP A 58 0.86 -5.10 -15.13
C ASP A 58 0.36 -3.89 -15.92
N THR A 59 0.28 -2.72 -15.27
CA THR A 59 -0.08 -1.44 -15.90
C THR A 59 1.13 -0.58 -16.25
N THR A 60 2.37 -1.08 -16.04
CA THR A 60 3.61 -0.30 -16.19
C THR A 60 3.76 0.33 -17.57
N PHE A 61 3.27 -0.31 -18.62
CA PHE A 61 3.36 0.21 -19.99
C PHE A 61 2.50 1.47 -20.21
N ARG A 62 1.28 1.51 -19.64
CA ARG A 62 0.37 2.65 -19.78
C ARG A 62 0.67 3.73 -18.75
N ASP A 63 0.63 3.38 -17.47
CA ASP A 63 0.80 4.35 -16.38
C ASP A 63 2.26 4.74 -16.19
N GLY A 64 3.21 3.81 -16.35
CA GLY A 64 4.63 4.08 -16.15
C GLY A 64 5.22 5.03 -17.21
N GLN A 65 4.68 5.01 -18.44
CA GLN A 65 5.02 6.00 -19.46
C GLN A 65 4.34 7.36 -19.21
N GLN A 66 3.11 7.37 -18.66
CA GLN A 66 2.39 8.61 -18.33
C GLN A 66 2.93 9.30 -17.05
N ALA A 67 3.57 8.57 -16.15
CA ALA A 67 4.20 9.09 -14.93
C ALA A 67 5.58 9.73 -15.17
N ARG A 68 6.15 9.55 -16.37
CA ARG A 68 7.41 10.18 -16.80
C ARG A 68 7.11 11.38 -17.69
N PRO A 69 8.02 12.37 -17.79
CA PRO A 69 7.96 13.36 -18.85
C PRO A 69 7.81 12.65 -20.22
N PRO A 70 7.00 13.17 -21.16
CA PRO A 70 6.77 12.50 -22.43
C PRO A 70 8.10 12.19 -23.12
N SER A 71 8.34 10.91 -23.38
CA SER A 71 9.54 10.48 -24.10
C SER A 71 9.49 11.02 -25.54
N PRO A 72 10.59 11.54 -26.10
CA PRO A 72 10.64 11.89 -27.52
C PRO A 72 10.40 10.64 -28.39
N PRO A 73 9.85 10.81 -29.62
CA PRO A 73 9.34 9.72 -30.45
C PRO A 73 10.36 8.61 -30.75
N ASP A 74 11.65 8.88 -30.62
CA ASP A 74 12.74 7.97 -31.00
C ASP A 74 13.01 6.85 -29.98
N THR A 75 12.29 6.81 -28.85
CA THR A 75 12.59 5.89 -27.73
C THR A 75 11.76 4.59 -27.75
N LEU A 76 10.85 4.39 -28.73
CA LEU A 76 9.88 3.27 -28.72
C LEU A 76 10.32 2.00 -29.48
N ALA A 77 11.60 1.82 -29.79
CA ALA A 77 12.09 0.61 -30.46
C ALA A 77 13.27 -0.03 -29.70
N ALA A 78 12.95 -0.98 -28.82
CA ALA A 78 13.80 -2.09 -28.41
C ALA A 78 12.93 -3.22 -27.84
#